data_AF-A0A9D1QZC3-F1
#
_entry.id   AF-A0A9D1QZC3-F1
#
_cell.length_a   1.000
_cell.length_b   1.000
_cell.length_c   1.000
_cell.angle_alpha   90.00
_cell.angle_beta   90.00
_cell.angle_gamma   90.00
#
_symmetry.space_group_name_H-M   'P 1'
#
loop_
_entity.id
_entity.type
_entity.pdbx_description
1 polymer ?
#
loop_
_entity_poly.entity_id
_entity_poly.type
_entity_poly.pdbx_seq_one_letter_code
_entity_poly.pdbx_strand_id
1 'polypeptide(L)'
;GDVFVSSFRAAYDQPTLNTEVTMIGTPEFISHADAEKDYASLNEGEKRFGTVKFSASVEPESSAVFQMTLLGNGDKLSNMKLYKLTATEKFEYEYGRPDAGSFGDASGQWWIADFANPTVALSLDDDPTLETDKQYLAFFVIRDNDGRFDVDDAEGVITDPVTLVSTTGALPNNGGTADHVYDSDSGSSSGCTVGSTPAYDLLVLFLGFSAIALIRVARRRNS
;
A
#
# COMPACT_ATOMS: atom_id res chain seq x y z
N GLY A 1 13.68 2.11 10.84
CA GLY A 1 12.51 1.30 10.47
C GLY A 1 12.87 0.55 9.22
N ASP A 2 12.60 -0.74 9.21
CA ASP A 2 12.81 -1.67 8.10
C ASP A 2 11.57 -1.81 7.20
N VAL A 3 10.52 -1.01 7.45
CA VAL A 3 9.28 -0.98 6.68
C VAL A 3 9.32 0.14 5.63
N PHE A 4 8.99 -0.19 4.39
CA PHE A 4 9.06 0.66 3.19
C PHE A 4 7.70 0.96 2.57
N VAL A 5 6.63 0.43 3.16
CA VAL A 5 5.25 0.79 2.84
C VAL A 5 4.73 1.79 3.87
N SER A 6 3.87 2.73 3.44
CA SER A 6 3.31 3.76 4.32
C SER A 6 1.94 4.25 3.83
N SER A 7 1.31 5.16 4.59
CA SER A 7 0.09 5.88 4.19
C SER A 7 -1.10 4.99 3.77
N PHE A 8 -1.26 3.84 4.43
CA PHE A 8 -2.35 2.90 4.18
C PHE A 8 -3.73 3.55 4.43
N ARG A 9 -4.67 3.35 3.50
CA ARG A 9 -6.05 3.85 3.59
C ARG A 9 -6.96 3.16 2.56
N ALA A 10 -8.27 3.34 2.70
CA ALA A 10 -9.20 3.13 1.60
C ALA A 10 -8.78 3.96 0.38
N ALA A 11 -8.80 3.35 -0.80
CA ALA A 11 -8.41 4.01 -2.04
C ALA A 11 -9.44 5.06 -2.47
N TYR A 12 -8.99 6.03 -3.27
CA TYR A 12 -9.89 7.02 -3.87
C TYR A 12 -10.73 6.43 -5.01
N ASP A 13 -10.25 5.35 -5.65
CA ASP A 13 -10.94 4.62 -6.71
C ASP A 13 -11.65 3.43 -6.06
N GLN A 14 -12.97 3.48 -6.00
CA GLN A 14 -13.82 2.45 -5.37
C GLN A 14 -14.75 1.82 -6.41
N PRO A 15 -15.32 0.62 -6.17
CA PRO A 15 -16.15 -0.07 -7.14
C PRO A 15 -17.32 0.76 -7.65
N THR A 16 -17.90 1.62 -6.80
CA THR A 16 -18.90 2.60 -7.19
C THR A 16 -18.65 3.94 -6.50
N LEU A 17 -19.23 5.02 -7.03
CA LEU A 17 -19.17 6.35 -6.41
C LEU A 17 -19.86 6.43 -5.03
N ASN A 18 -20.72 5.46 -4.71
CA ASN A 18 -21.46 5.39 -3.46
C ASN A 18 -20.84 4.40 -2.48
N THR A 19 -19.76 3.71 -2.85
CA THR A 19 -19.09 2.77 -1.96
C THR A 19 -18.43 3.55 -0.83
N GLU A 20 -18.93 3.38 0.39
CA GLU A 20 -18.38 3.98 1.60
C GLU A 20 -17.50 2.96 2.32
N VAL A 21 -16.20 3.27 2.42
CA VAL A 21 -15.23 2.46 3.17
C VAL A 21 -14.66 3.30 4.31
N THR A 22 -14.81 2.81 5.54
CA THR A 22 -14.32 3.52 6.73
C THR A 22 -13.27 2.68 7.45
N MET A 23 -12.05 3.21 7.58
CA MET A 23 -11.02 2.54 8.36
C MET A 23 -11.44 2.44 9.83
N ILE A 24 -11.38 1.24 10.40
CA ILE A 24 -11.63 0.99 11.81
C ILE A 24 -10.30 1.10 12.55
N GLY A 25 -10.11 2.23 13.23
CA GLY A 25 -8.86 2.52 13.91
C GLY A 25 -7.72 2.86 12.95
N THR A 26 -6.49 2.88 13.48
CA THR A 26 -5.28 3.18 12.70
C THR A 26 -4.67 1.87 12.20
N PRO A 27 -4.34 1.74 10.91
CA PRO A 27 -3.58 0.60 10.40
C PRO A 27 -2.27 0.39 11.16
N GLU A 28 -1.94 -0.85 11.45
CA GLU A 28 -0.73 -1.25 12.14
C GLU A 28 0.34 -1.66 11.13
N PHE A 29 1.48 -0.99 11.15
CA PHE A 29 2.66 -1.36 10.37
C PHE A 29 3.52 -2.31 11.21
N ILE A 30 3.64 -3.55 10.75
CA ILE A 30 4.29 -4.63 11.50
C ILE A 30 5.76 -4.71 11.05
N SER A 31 6.67 -4.77 12.01
CA SER A 31 8.11 -4.93 11.74
C SER A 31 8.37 -6.25 11.01
N HIS A 32 9.49 -6.36 10.28
CA HIS A 32 9.77 -7.63 9.58
C HIS A 32 9.99 -8.78 10.55
N ALA A 33 10.59 -8.51 11.72
CA ALA A 33 10.85 -9.52 12.74
C ALA A 33 9.54 -10.06 13.35
N ASP A 34 8.59 -9.18 13.67
CA ASP A 34 7.30 -9.61 14.21
C ASP A 34 6.47 -10.33 13.14
N ALA A 35 6.49 -9.83 11.89
CA ALA A 35 5.80 -10.48 10.80
C ALA A 35 6.31 -11.90 10.51
N GLU A 36 7.63 -12.14 10.67
CA GLU A 36 8.22 -13.48 10.50
C GLU A 36 7.87 -14.44 11.64
N LYS A 37 7.58 -13.89 12.82
CA LYS A 37 7.19 -14.67 13.99
C LYS A 37 5.71 -15.05 13.96
N ASP A 38 4.86 -14.11 13.54
CA ASP A 38 3.41 -14.19 13.74
C ASP A 38 2.65 -14.70 12.51
N TYR A 39 3.27 -14.70 11.32
CA TYR A 39 2.63 -15.11 10.06
C TYR A 39 3.43 -16.16 9.29
N ALA A 40 2.78 -16.73 8.27
CA ALA A 40 3.39 -17.69 7.36
C ALA A 40 4.66 -17.14 6.69
N SER A 41 5.69 -17.99 6.59
CA SER A 41 6.98 -17.64 5.99
C SER A 41 6.88 -17.28 4.50
N LEU A 42 7.76 -16.37 4.08
CA LEU A 42 7.92 -16.02 2.68
C LEU A 42 8.61 -17.15 1.89
N ASN A 43 8.53 -17.09 0.55
CA ASN A 43 9.25 -18.05 -0.29
C ASN A 43 10.74 -17.72 -0.23
N GLU A 44 11.58 -18.72 -0.54
CA GLU A 44 13.02 -18.49 -0.62
C GLU A 44 13.34 -17.37 -1.62
N GLY A 45 14.18 -16.42 -1.20
CA GLY A 45 14.57 -15.25 -2.00
C GLY A 45 13.65 -14.04 -1.90
N GLU A 46 12.44 -14.18 -1.35
CA GLU A 46 11.53 -13.03 -1.16
C GLU A 46 11.99 -12.14 0.00
N LYS A 47 12.00 -10.83 -0.25
CA LYS A 47 12.30 -9.78 0.71
C LYS A 47 11.05 -8.96 0.98
N ARG A 48 10.71 -8.85 2.27
CA ARG A 48 9.59 -8.04 2.74
C ARG A 48 9.88 -6.56 2.55
N PHE A 49 8.96 -5.84 1.93
CA PHE A 49 8.94 -4.37 1.94
C PHE A 49 8.18 -3.85 3.15
N GLY A 50 7.12 -4.55 3.54
CA GLY A 50 6.37 -4.20 4.72
C GLY A 50 5.11 -5.01 4.84
N THR A 51 4.61 -5.06 6.07
CA THR A 51 3.36 -5.72 6.40
C THR A 51 2.45 -4.70 7.07
N VAL A 52 1.20 -4.64 6.62
CA VAL A 52 0.17 -3.79 7.21
C VAL A 52 -0.98 -4.66 7.65
N LYS A 53 -1.38 -4.53 8.91
CA LYS A 53 -2.64 -5.09 9.43
C LYS A 53 -3.64 -3.96 9.58
N PHE A 54 -4.85 -4.17 9.08
CA PHE A 54 -5.90 -3.16 9.11
C PHE A 54 -7.27 -3.80 9.32
N SER A 55 -8.23 -2.95 9.68
CA SER A 55 -9.65 -3.27 9.69
C SER A 55 -10.41 -2.13 9.02
N ALA A 56 -11.47 -2.44 8.29
CA ALA A 56 -12.34 -1.46 7.64
C ALA A 56 -13.80 -1.91 7.67
N SER A 57 -14.71 -0.96 7.82
CA SER A 57 -16.15 -1.19 7.65
C SER A 57 -16.52 -0.91 6.21
N VAL A 58 -17.32 -1.82 5.64
CA VAL A 58 -17.83 -1.80 4.28
C VAL A 58 -19.31 -2.18 4.27
N GLU A 59 -19.99 -2.02 3.13
CA GLU A 59 -21.32 -2.62 2.96
C GLU A 59 -21.15 -4.16 2.95
N PRO A 60 -22.02 -4.93 3.62
CA PRO A 60 -21.95 -6.38 3.61
C PRO A 60 -21.87 -6.95 2.19
N GLU A 61 -21.03 -7.96 2.00
CA GLU A 61 -20.86 -8.63 0.69
C GLU A 61 -20.40 -7.69 -0.44
N SER A 62 -19.76 -6.57 -0.11
CA SER A 62 -19.24 -5.62 -1.10
C SER A 62 -17.72 -5.67 -1.20
N SER A 63 -17.20 -5.27 -2.37
CA SER A 63 -15.77 -5.06 -2.53
C SER A 63 -15.35 -3.67 -2.08
N ALA A 64 -14.13 -3.57 -1.59
CA ALA A 64 -13.43 -2.33 -1.31
C ALA A 64 -12.04 -2.35 -1.94
N VAL A 65 -11.60 -1.17 -2.40
CA VAL A 65 -10.22 -0.98 -2.85
C VAL A 65 -9.44 -0.28 -1.74
N PHE A 66 -8.26 -0.80 -1.45
CA PHE A 66 -7.33 -0.22 -0.49
C PHE A 66 -6.07 0.23 -1.23
N GLN A 67 -5.33 1.15 -0.60
CA GLN A 67 -4.07 1.62 -1.14
C GLN A 67 -3.01 1.82 -0.06
N MET A 68 -1.76 1.70 -0.48
CA MET A 68 -0.58 2.06 0.30
C MET A 68 0.47 2.70 -0.60
N THR A 69 1.31 3.55 -0.02
CA THR A 69 2.50 4.09 -0.69
C THR A 69 3.66 3.11 -0.50
N LEU A 70 4.49 2.95 -1.53
CA LEU A 70 5.76 2.22 -1.45
C LEU A 70 6.88 3.05 -2.09
N LEU A 71 8.12 2.77 -1.69
CA LEU A 71 9.32 3.23 -2.39
C LEU A 71 9.81 2.15 -3.34
N GLY A 72 10.12 2.53 -4.58
CA GLY A 72 10.79 1.66 -5.52
C GLY A 72 12.18 1.27 -5.03
N ASN A 73 12.66 0.12 -5.44
CA ASN A 73 13.91 -0.46 -4.97
C ASN A 73 14.90 -0.83 -6.09
N GLY A 74 14.62 -0.37 -7.31
CA GLY A 74 15.37 -0.72 -8.51
C GLY A 74 15.05 -2.10 -9.07
N ASP A 75 14.05 -2.81 -8.55
CA ASP A 75 13.59 -4.09 -9.11
C ASP A 75 12.52 -3.89 -10.19
N LYS A 76 12.32 -4.91 -11.00
CA LYS A 76 11.28 -4.99 -12.00
C LYS A 76 9.90 -5.18 -11.37
N LEU A 77 8.87 -4.64 -12.03
CA LEU A 77 7.49 -4.82 -11.64
C LEU A 77 7.11 -6.30 -11.51
N SER A 78 7.55 -7.15 -12.43
CA SER A 78 7.28 -8.60 -12.42
C SER A 78 7.79 -9.32 -11.17
N ASN A 79 8.71 -8.71 -10.43
CA ASN A 79 9.31 -9.29 -9.23
C ASN A 79 8.59 -8.87 -7.95
N MET A 80 7.63 -7.96 -8.05
CA MET A 80 6.81 -7.51 -6.95
C MET A 80 5.64 -8.46 -6.73
N LYS A 81 5.33 -8.76 -5.47
CA LYS A 81 4.16 -9.57 -5.10
C LYS A 81 3.47 -9.00 -3.87
N LEU A 82 2.15 -9.16 -3.85
CA LEU A 82 1.33 -8.88 -2.68
C LEU A 82 0.75 -10.19 -2.15
N TYR A 83 0.85 -10.38 -0.84
CA TYR A 83 0.32 -11.56 -0.15
C TYR A 83 -0.67 -11.13 0.93
N LYS A 84 -1.80 -11.84 0.99
CA LYS A 84 -2.64 -11.94 2.20
C LYS A 84 -1.97 -12.95 3.12
N LEU A 85 -1.85 -12.61 4.41
CA LEU A 85 -1.24 -13.47 5.41
C LEU A 85 -2.28 -14.05 6.38
N THR A 86 -2.01 -15.28 6.81
CA THR A 86 -2.54 -15.87 8.05
C THR A 86 -1.36 -16.38 8.89
N ALA A 87 -1.63 -16.92 10.07
CA ALA A 87 -0.57 -17.50 10.90
C ALA A 87 0.14 -18.70 10.23
N THR A 88 -0.53 -19.38 9.30
CA THR A 88 -0.04 -20.65 8.73
C THR A 88 0.00 -20.67 7.20
N GLU A 89 -0.73 -19.79 6.54
CA GLU A 89 -0.86 -19.73 5.09
C GLU A 89 -0.63 -18.31 4.55
N LYS A 90 -0.34 -18.24 3.26
CA LYS A 90 -0.33 -16.99 2.50
C LYS A 90 -1.00 -17.19 1.16
N PHE A 91 -1.68 -16.16 0.69
CA PHE A 91 -2.37 -16.17 -0.60
C PHE A 91 -1.84 -15.03 -1.47
N GLU A 92 -1.30 -15.38 -2.63
CA GLU A 92 -0.84 -14.40 -3.62
C GLU A 92 -2.03 -13.67 -4.23
N TYR A 93 -1.96 -12.34 -4.27
CA TYR A 93 -2.86 -11.54 -5.09
C TYR A 93 -2.41 -11.58 -6.56
N GLU A 94 -3.37 -11.61 -7.48
CA GLU A 94 -3.12 -11.59 -8.91
C GLU A 94 -2.84 -10.17 -9.40
N TYR A 95 -1.71 -9.97 -10.08
CA TYR A 95 -1.35 -8.65 -10.59
C TYR A 95 -2.21 -8.28 -11.80
N GLY A 96 -2.84 -7.12 -11.74
CA GLY A 96 -3.64 -6.53 -12.81
C GLY A 96 -4.70 -5.61 -12.24
N ARG A 97 -4.85 -4.42 -12.82
CA ARG A 97 -5.96 -3.53 -12.48
C ARG A 97 -7.25 -4.09 -13.11
N PRO A 98 -8.31 -4.32 -12.33
CA PRO A 98 -9.60 -4.71 -12.88
C PRO A 98 -10.16 -3.61 -13.78
N ASP A 99 -10.99 -3.99 -14.76
CA ASP A 99 -11.79 -3.02 -15.49
C ASP A 99 -12.74 -2.28 -14.53
N ALA A 100 -13.06 -1.02 -14.83
CA ALA A 100 -13.79 -0.15 -13.90
C ALA A 100 -15.18 -0.67 -13.46
N GLY A 101 -15.77 -1.61 -14.21
CA GLY A 101 -17.04 -2.26 -13.86
C GLY A 101 -16.90 -3.60 -13.14
N SER A 102 -15.67 -4.09 -12.94
CA SER A 102 -15.38 -5.45 -12.47
C SER A 102 -14.84 -5.51 -11.04
N PHE A 103 -14.66 -4.37 -10.38
CA PHE A 103 -14.16 -4.33 -9.01
C PHE A 103 -15.00 -5.15 -8.01
N GLY A 104 -16.32 -5.26 -8.24
CA GLY A 104 -17.23 -6.03 -7.38
C GLY A 104 -16.92 -7.53 -7.29
N ASP A 105 -16.20 -8.07 -8.29
CA ASP A 105 -15.83 -9.49 -8.39
C ASP A 105 -14.31 -9.70 -8.38
N ALA A 106 -13.54 -8.63 -8.19
CA ALA A 106 -12.08 -8.61 -8.36
C ALA A 106 -11.30 -8.86 -7.06
N SER A 107 -11.92 -9.45 -6.04
CA SER A 107 -11.24 -9.79 -4.79
C SER A 107 -9.96 -10.58 -5.06
N GLY A 108 -8.85 -10.18 -4.46
CA GLY A 108 -7.55 -10.79 -4.73
C GLY A 108 -6.79 -10.22 -5.92
N GLN A 109 -7.28 -9.18 -6.59
CA GLN A 109 -6.51 -8.44 -7.60
C GLN A 109 -5.75 -7.25 -7.00
N TRP A 110 -4.58 -6.94 -7.54
CA TRP A 110 -3.76 -5.81 -7.10
C TRP A 110 -2.94 -5.21 -8.24
N TRP A 111 -2.52 -3.94 -8.11
CA TRP A 111 -1.69 -3.27 -9.11
C TRP A 111 -0.86 -2.17 -8.48
N ILE A 112 0.14 -1.68 -9.23
CA ILE A 112 0.97 -0.53 -8.86
C ILE A 112 0.75 0.59 -9.88
N ALA A 113 0.72 1.84 -9.44
CA ALA A 113 0.73 3.03 -10.29
C ALA A 113 1.84 4.00 -9.87
N ASP A 114 2.29 4.84 -10.82
CA ASP A 114 3.17 5.97 -10.51
C ASP A 114 2.42 6.99 -9.63
N PHE A 115 3.07 7.50 -8.58
CA PHE A 115 2.46 8.50 -7.71
C PHE A 115 2.05 9.77 -8.47
N ALA A 116 2.78 10.15 -9.53
CA ALA A 116 2.47 11.30 -10.38
C ALA A 116 1.32 11.04 -11.36
N ASN A 117 0.98 9.77 -11.63
CA ASN A 117 -0.14 9.39 -12.49
C ASN A 117 -0.89 8.18 -11.93
N PRO A 118 -1.59 8.35 -10.79
CA PRO A 118 -2.04 7.22 -9.97
C PRO A 118 -3.23 6.45 -10.57
N THR A 119 -3.87 7.01 -11.60
CA THR A 119 -5.05 6.42 -12.27
C THR A 119 -4.68 5.43 -13.37
N VAL A 120 -3.40 5.34 -13.73
CA VAL A 120 -2.89 4.43 -14.76
C VAL A 120 -2.00 3.39 -14.10
N ALA A 121 -2.46 2.14 -14.11
CA ALA A 121 -1.66 1.02 -13.63
C ALA A 121 -0.42 0.82 -14.50
N LEU A 122 0.70 0.48 -13.88
CA LEU A 122 1.88 0.00 -14.57
C LEU A 122 1.58 -1.36 -15.21
N SER A 123 2.06 -1.57 -16.43
CA SER A 123 1.81 -2.82 -17.16
C SER A 123 2.95 -3.81 -16.94
N LEU A 124 2.59 -5.09 -16.75
CA LEU A 124 3.57 -6.19 -16.80
C LEU A 124 4.13 -6.42 -18.21
N ASP A 125 3.46 -5.95 -19.26
CA ASP A 125 3.98 -6.07 -20.64
C ASP A 125 5.20 -5.17 -20.84
N ASP A 126 5.19 -3.97 -20.25
CA ASP A 126 6.32 -3.04 -20.26
C ASP A 126 7.37 -3.40 -19.20
N ASP A 127 6.95 -4.11 -18.16
CA ASP A 127 7.75 -4.60 -17.03
C ASP A 127 8.78 -3.57 -16.51
N PRO A 128 8.32 -2.36 -16.13
CA PRO A 128 9.22 -1.28 -15.78
C PRO A 128 10.01 -1.59 -14.51
N THR A 129 11.22 -1.06 -14.45
CA THR A 129 11.96 -0.99 -13.18
C THR A 129 11.36 0.09 -12.29
N LEU A 130 11.04 -0.27 -11.05
CA LEU A 130 10.61 0.69 -10.02
C LEU A 130 11.83 1.45 -9.51
N GLU A 131 11.98 2.70 -9.94
CA GLU A 131 13.14 3.54 -9.63
C GLU A 131 13.39 3.62 -8.12
N THR A 132 14.64 3.46 -7.71
CA THR A 132 15.02 3.48 -6.28
C THR A 132 14.58 4.77 -5.61
N ASP A 133 13.93 4.65 -4.46
CA ASP A 133 13.41 5.74 -3.62
C ASP A 133 12.34 6.62 -4.30
N LYS A 134 11.89 6.28 -5.51
CA LYS A 134 10.72 6.92 -6.14
C LYS A 134 9.44 6.39 -5.49
N GLN A 135 8.48 7.28 -5.27
CA GLN A 135 7.19 6.91 -4.69
C GLN A 135 6.24 6.31 -5.73
N TYR A 136 5.59 5.23 -5.34
CA TYR A 136 4.52 4.56 -6.08
C TYR A 136 3.32 4.31 -5.17
N LEU A 137 2.17 4.01 -5.76
CA LEU A 137 1.00 3.54 -5.04
C LEU A 137 0.72 2.09 -5.41
N ALA A 138 0.58 1.22 -4.42
CA ALA A 138 -0.01 -0.10 -4.59
C ALA A 138 -1.47 -0.04 -4.20
N PHE A 139 -2.31 -0.70 -5.00
CA PHE A 139 -3.75 -0.84 -4.79
C PHE A 139 -4.10 -2.31 -4.79
N PHE A 140 -5.16 -2.67 -4.08
CA PHE A 140 -5.68 -4.04 -4.06
C PHE A 140 -7.15 -4.06 -3.68
N VAL A 141 -7.84 -5.11 -4.12
CA VAL A 141 -9.27 -5.30 -3.91
C VAL A 141 -9.49 -6.45 -2.94
N ILE A 142 -10.38 -6.24 -1.98
CA ILE A 142 -10.90 -7.30 -1.11
C ILE A 142 -12.42 -7.19 -1.10
N ARG A 143 -13.09 -8.34 -1.20
CA ARG A 143 -14.53 -8.46 -0.99
C ARG A 143 -14.81 -8.95 0.43
N ASP A 144 -15.75 -8.30 1.10
CA ASP A 144 -16.28 -8.75 2.39
C ASP A 144 -16.73 -10.22 2.31
N ASN A 145 -16.36 -11.02 3.30
CA ASN A 145 -16.61 -12.46 3.36
C ASN A 145 -16.02 -13.27 2.19
N ASP A 146 -14.98 -12.76 1.53
CA ASP A 146 -14.16 -13.59 0.64
C ASP A 146 -13.37 -14.59 1.48
N GLY A 147 -13.80 -15.85 1.52
CA GLY A 147 -13.18 -16.90 2.35
C GLY A 147 -11.69 -17.19 2.10
N ARG A 148 -11.01 -16.45 1.23
CA ARG A 148 -9.56 -16.48 1.02
C ARG A 148 -8.87 -15.16 1.35
N PHE A 149 -9.41 -14.03 0.90
CA PHE A 149 -8.78 -12.71 1.03
C PHE A 149 -9.35 -11.86 2.17
N ASP A 150 -10.51 -12.24 2.72
CA ASP A 150 -11.15 -11.74 3.94
C ASP A 150 -11.63 -12.93 4.78
N VAL A 151 -10.71 -13.51 5.55
CA VAL A 151 -10.95 -14.78 6.24
C VAL A 151 -11.81 -14.61 7.49
N ASP A 152 -11.87 -13.39 8.04
CA ASP A 152 -12.81 -13.04 9.12
C ASP A 152 -14.20 -12.85 8.49
N ASP A 153 -15.18 -13.68 8.88
CA ASP A 153 -16.53 -13.70 8.28
C ASP A 153 -17.50 -12.73 8.97
N ALA A 154 -16.94 -11.70 9.63
CA ALA A 154 -17.70 -10.65 10.26
C ALA A 154 -18.34 -9.74 9.19
N GLU A 155 -19.65 -9.91 9.00
CA GLU A 155 -20.44 -9.15 8.02
C GLU A 155 -20.16 -7.63 8.05
N GLY A 156 -19.78 -7.08 6.90
CA GLY A 156 -19.51 -5.65 6.71
C GLY A 156 -18.18 -5.19 7.31
N VAL A 157 -17.24 -6.10 7.58
CA VAL A 157 -15.94 -5.82 8.17
C VAL A 157 -14.84 -6.64 7.50
N ILE A 158 -13.94 -5.95 6.81
CA ILE A 158 -12.72 -6.54 6.26
C ILE A 158 -11.59 -6.37 7.28
N THR A 159 -10.93 -7.47 7.69
CA THR A 159 -9.78 -7.41 8.63
C THR A 159 -8.64 -8.32 8.19
N ASP A 160 -7.58 -7.72 7.65
CA ASP A 160 -6.49 -8.49 7.07
C ASP A 160 -5.08 -7.90 7.30
N PRO A 161 -4.10 -8.76 7.58
CA PRO A 161 -2.70 -8.45 7.32
C PRO A 161 -2.34 -8.75 5.85
N VAL A 162 -1.75 -7.76 5.19
CA VAL A 162 -1.17 -7.88 3.84
C VAL A 162 0.32 -7.57 3.88
N THR A 163 1.11 -8.25 3.06
CA THR A 163 2.56 -8.00 2.93
C THR A 163 2.97 -7.84 1.48
N LEU A 164 3.76 -6.80 1.22
CA LEU A 164 4.38 -6.55 -0.07
C LEU A 164 5.80 -7.10 -0.04
N VAL A 165 6.20 -7.80 -1.09
CA VAL A 165 7.54 -8.38 -1.23
C VAL A 165 8.13 -8.15 -2.61
N SER A 166 9.45 -8.33 -2.71
CA SER A 166 10.24 -8.35 -3.95
C SER A 166 11.17 -9.56 -3.93
N THR A 167 11.47 -10.15 -5.09
CA THR A 167 12.32 -11.36 -5.18
C THR A 167 13.80 -11.09 -5.44
N THR A 168 14.20 -9.91 -5.95
CA THR A 168 15.61 -9.68 -6.30
C THR A 168 16.19 -8.34 -5.88
N GLY A 169 15.37 -7.31 -5.67
CA GLY A 169 15.87 -5.97 -5.38
C GLY A 169 16.51 -5.82 -3.99
N ALA A 170 17.32 -4.79 -3.83
CA ALA A 170 17.76 -4.33 -2.51
C ALA A 170 16.53 -3.81 -1.72
N LEU A 171 16.63 -3.66 -0.41
CA LEU A 171 15.63 -2.88 0.31
C LEU A 171 15.89 -1.38 0.01
N PRO A 172 14.85 -0.55 -0.18
CA PRO A 172 15.03 0.90 -0.35
C PRO A 172 15.87 1.50 0.78
N ASN A 173 16.54 2.62 0.53
CA ASN A 173 17.45 3.19 1.53
C ASN A 173 16.74 4.17 2.49
N ASN A 174 15.42 4.38 2.33
CA ASN A 174 14.62 5.34 3.10
C ASN A 174 15.21 6.78 3.09
N GLY A 175 15.89 7.17 2.02
CA GLY A 175 16.59 8.45 1.91
C GLY A 175 17.92 8.52 2.66
N GLY A 176 18.41 7.40 3.21
CA GLY A 176 19.77 7.28 3.68
C GLY A 176 20.70 7.09 2.49
N THR A 177 21.76 7.88 2.38
CA THR A 177 22.82 7.62 1.40
C THR A 177 23.25 6.16 1.51
N ALA A 178 23.04 5.38 0.45
CA ALA A 178 23.70 4.09 0.30
C ALA A 178 25.19 4.32 0.50
N ASP A 179 25.76 3.75 1.55
CA ASP A 179 27.20 3.68 1.72
C ASP A 179 27.72 2.74 0.63
N HIS A 180 27.96 3.30 -0.54
CA HIS A 180 28.92 2.72 -1.46
C HIS A 180 30.28 2.84 -0.78
N VAL A 181 30.80 1.74 -0.24
CA VAL A 181 32.16 1.25 -0.50
C VAL A 181 32.39 -0.09 0.23
N TYR A 182 32.97 -1.01 -0.54
CA TYR A 182 33.53 -2.27 -0.07
C TYR A 182 34.75 -2.06 0.85
N ASP A 183 34.86 -2.95 1.84
CA ASP A 183 36.07 -3.50 2.46
C ASP A 183 36.86 -2.71 3.55
N SER A 184 37.02 -3.44 4.66
CA SER A 184 38.10 -3.44 5.67
C SER A 184 38.44 -2.21 6.52
N ASP A 185 38.46 -2.50 7.82
CA ASP A 185 39.29 -1.96 8.90
C ASP A 185 38.95 -0.61 9.58
N SER A 186 38.52 -0.78 10.84
CA SER A 186 38.96 -0.01 12.02
C SER A 186 38.66 1.49 12.07
N GLY A 187 37.88 1.90 13.06
CA GLY A 187 37.93 3.28 13.53
C GLY A 187 36.67 3.77 14.22
N SER A 188 36.72 3.78 15.55
CA SER A 188 35.81 4.52 16.42
C SER A 188 35.79 6.01 16.05
N SER A 189 34.61 6.61 15.87
CA SER A 189 34.43 8.07 15.80
C SER A 189 32.99 8.47 16.10
N SER A 190 32.84 9.23 17.18
CA SER A 190 31.61 9.84 17.67
C SER A 190 31.06 10.87 16.67
N GLY A 191 29.77 10.76 16.33
CA GLY A 191 29.08 11.77 15.53
C GLY A 191 27.59 11.79 15.85
N CYS A 192 27.15 12.78 16.65
CA CYS A 192 25.75 13.08 16.82
C CYS A 192 25.19 13.63 15.50
N THR A 193 24.40 12.85 14.76
CA THR A 193 23.56 13.39 13.70
C THR A 193 22.19 13.68 14.30
N VAL A 194 21.93 14.97 14.54
CA VAL A 194 20.58 15.48 14.77
C VAL A 194 19.85 15.31 13.45
N GLY A 195 19.01 14.27 13.34
CA GLY A 195 18.16 14.06 12.18
C GLY A 195 17.09 15.13 12.14
N SER A 196 17.33 16.19 11.37
CA SER A 196 16.31 17.17 11.00
C SER A 196 15.15 16.44 10.36
N THR A 197 13.99 16.43 11.01
CA THR A 197 12.71 16.09 10.37
C THR A 197 12.58 16.87 9.07
N PRO A 198 12.38 16.23 7.91
CA PRO A 198 11.96 16.96 6.73
C PRO A 198 10.58 17.56 7.03
N ALA A 199 10.52 18.90 7.04
CA ALA A 199 9.28 19.64 7.03
C ALA A 199 8.66 19.45 5.64
N TYR A 200 7.78 18.46 5.49
CA TYR A 200 7.01 18.30 4.28
C TYR A 200 5.89 19.36 4.24
N ASP A 201 6.20 20.39 3.48
CA ASP A 201 5.38 21.31 2.71
C ASP A 201 3.86 21.33 3.01
N LEU A 202 3.45 22.37 3.74
CA LEU A 202 2.05 22.77 3.95
C LEU A 202 1.29 23.12 2.66
N LEU A 203 1.91 23.08 1.48
CA LEU A 203 1.22 23.32 0.20
C LEU A 203 0.18 22.26 -0.16
N VAL A 204 0.32 21.01 0.32
CA VAL A 204 -0.72 19.97 0.11
C VAL A 204 -1.96 20.22 0.98
N LEU A 205 -1.83 20.97 2.09
CA LEU A 205 -2.97 21.31 2.96
C LEU A 205 -3.88 22.40 2.35
N PHE A 206 -3.40 23.18 1.39
CA PHE A 206 -4.18 24.28 0.78
C PHE A 206 -4.94 23.89 -0.49
N LEU A 207 -4.66 22.75 -1.12
CA LEU A 207 -5.45 22.27 -2.26
C LEU A 207 -6.78 21.60 -1.85
N GLY A 208 -6.99 21.32 -0.57
CA GLY A 208 -8.21 20.71 -0.03
C GLY A 208 -9.35 21.65 0.35
N PHE A 209 -9.18 22.99 0.30
CA PHE A 209 -10.17 23.94 0.84
C PHE A 209 -10.87 24.86 -0.18
N SER A 210 -10.69 24.67 -1.49
CA SER A 210 -11.34 25.52 -2.49
C SER A 210 -12.60 24.95 -3.16
N ALA A 211 -13.04 23.74 -2.79
CA ALA A 211 -14.19 23.08 -3.46
C ALA A 211 -15.45 22.92 -2.60
N ILE A 212 -15.53 23.50 -1.40
CA ILE A 212 -16.74 23.47 -0.55
C ILE A 212 -17.20 24.90 -0.21
N ALA A 213 -17.54 25.68 -1.24
CA ALA A 213 -18.24 26.95 -1.04
C ALA A 213 -19.23 27.31 -2.16
N LEU A 214 -19.58 26.38 -3.06
CA LEU A 214 -20.49 26.67 -4.19
C LEU A 214 -21.74 25.78 -4.31
N ILE A 215 -21.98 24.86 -3.37
CA ILE A 215 -23.18 24.00 -3.43
C ILE A 215 -24.37 24.54 -2.60
N ARG A 216 -24.16 25.51 -1.69
CA ARG A 216 -25.27 26.05 -0.87
C ARG A 216 -26.03 27.26 -1.45
N VAL A 217 -25.62 27.83 -2.58
CA VAL A 217 -26.30 29.01 -3.17
C VAL A 217 -27.29 28.65 -4.28
N ALA A 218 -27.20 27.46 -4.89
CA ALA A 218 -28.13 27.06 -5.97
C ALA A 218 -29.51 26.58 -5.47
N ARG A 219 -29.66 26.18 -4.20
CA ARG A 219 -30.94 25.63 -3.68
C ARG A 219 -31.91 26.70 -3.13
N ARG A 220 -31.53 27.98 -3.12
CA ARG A 220 -32.41 29.08 -2.65
C ARG A 220 -33.07 29.89 -3.77
N ARG A 221 -32.96 29.48 -5.03
CA ARG A 221 -33.55 30.17 -6.19
C ARG A 221 -34.64 29.38 -6.94
N ASN A 222 -35.15 28.30 -6.36
CA ASN A 222 -36.28 27.53 -6.93
C ASN A 222 -37.31 27.12 -5.86
N SER A 223 -37.83 28.10 -5.13
CA SER A 223 -39.12 28.01 -4.42
C SER A 223 -39.71 29.40 -4.33
#